data_AF-A0A9D4S789-F1
#
_entry.id   AF-A0A9D4S789-F1
#
_cell.length_a   1.000
_cell.length_b   1.000
_cell.length_c   1.000
_cell.angle_alpha   90.00
_cell.angle_beta   90.00
_cell.angle_gamma   90.00
#
_symmetry.space_group_name_H-M   'P 1'
#
loop_
_entity.id
_entity.type
_entity.pdbx_description
1 polymer ?
#
loop_
_entity_poly.entity_id
_entity_poly.type
_entity_poly.pdbx_seq_one_letter_code
_entity_poly.pdbx_strand_id
1 'polypeptide(L)'
;MLKSILEEVLGLPGAFGHVEASSITRLGKFDNKSVKVRPLRVTIKSRDIRGMILRNAFRMKNNEGFSKVGIGRDLTVRQREINHELRKELTIKRKNDPNRNWGIRRDKIVKQPKVTRTEAAGTGMTTRGFIVQHS
;
A
#
# COMPACT_ATOMS: atom_id res chain seq x y z
N MET A 1 5.61 -3.47 -18.24
CA MET A 1 5.36 -4.20 -16.98
C MET A 1 5.32 -3.30 -15.73
N LEU A 2 6.36 -2.51 -15.41
CA LEU A 2 6.29 -1.65 -14.20
C LEU A 2 5.22 -0.55 -14.36
N LYS A 3 5.16 0.07 -15.54
CA LYS A 3 4.16 1.11 -15.87
C LYS A 3 2.73 0.60 -15.69
N SER A 4 2.42 -0.58 -16.23
CA SER A 4 1.11 -1.24 -16.09
C SER A 4 0.77 -1.58 -14.63
N ILE A 5 1.74 -1.99 -13.81
CA ILE A 5 1.53 -2.22 -12.37
C ILE A 5 1.21 -0.90 -11.66
N LEU A 6 1.92 0.17 -11.98
CA LEU A 6 1.69 1.48 -11.35
C LEU A 6 0.35 2.08 -11.76
N GLU A 7 -0.05 1.92 -13.02
CA GLU A 7 -1.36 2.31 -13.53
C GLU A 7 -2.49 1.55 -12.82
N GLU A 8 -2.33 0.23 -12.67
CA GLU A 8 -3.27 -0.63 -11.96
C GLU A 8 -3.43 -0.23 -10.48
N VAL A 9 -2.31 0.00 -9.78
CA VAL A 9 -2.33 0.43 -8.38
C VAL A 9 -2.98 1.81 -8.22
N LEU A 10 -2.77 2.70 -9.16
CA LEU A 10 -3.33 4.06 -9.10
C LEU A 10 -4.78 4.13 -9.60
N GLY A 11 -5.29 3.07 -10.24
CA GLY A 11 -6.68 2.95 -10.69
C GLY A 11 -7.08 4.03 -11.69
N LEU A 12 -6.13 4.50 -12.49
CA LEU A 12 -6.29 5.62 -13.40
C LEU A 12 -5.58 5.33 -14.73
N PRO A 13 -6.24 4.63 -15.67
CA PRO A 13 -5.72 4.54 -17.03
C PRO A 13 -5.72 5.93 -17.66
N GLY A 14 -4.53 6.41 -18.04
CA GLY A 14 -4.37 7.67 -18.79
C GLY A 14 -4.43 9.00 -18.01
N ALA A 15 -4.67 9.00 -16.69
CA ALA A 15 -4.90 10.26 -15.94
C ALA A 15 -3.69 10.83 -15.17
N PHE A 16 -2.45 10.42 -15.46
CA PHE A 16 -1.28 11.02 -14.83
C PHE A 16 -0.22 11.44 -15.83
N GLY A 17 0.09 12.74 -15.82
CA GLY A 17 1.41 13.23 -16.16
C GLY A 17 2.46 12.36 -15.45
N HIS A 18 3.43 11.91 -16.24
CA HIS A 18 4.49 10.97 -15.92
C HIS A 18 4.69 10.66 -14.42
N VAL A 19 4.31 9.45 -13.99
CA VAL A 19 4.92 8.87 -12.78
C VAL A 19 6.40 8.66 -13.09
N GLU A 20 7.21 9.66 -12.77
CA GLU A 20 8.65 9.61 -12.98
C GLU A 20 9.29 8.78 -11.86
N ALA A 21 9.54 7.51 -12.15
CA ALA A 21 10.51 6.75 -11.37
C ALA A 21 11.90 7.38 -11.60
N SER A 22 12.54 7.83 -10.53
CA SER A 22 13.89 8.40 -10.62
C SER A 22 14.95 7.32 -10.82
N SER A 23 14.75 6.13 -10.25
CA SER A 23 15.62 4.99 -10.44
C SER A 23 14.90 3.68 -10.20
N ILE A 24 15.31 2.64 -10.93
CA ILE A 24 14.81 1.27 -10.78
C ILE A 24 16.03 0.36 -10.70
N THR A 25 16.16 -0.37 -9.60
CA THR A 25 17.28 -1.30 -9.38
C THR A 25 16.78 -2.64 -8.87
N ARG A 26 17.44 -3.73 -9.27
CA ARG A 26 17.18 -5.06 -8.67
C ARG A 26 18.03 -5.20 -7.41
N LEU A 27 17.43 -5.70 -6.33
CA LEU A 27 18.14 -5.96 -5.09
C LEU A 27 18.65 -7.40 -5.05
N GLY A 28 19.83 -7.58 -4.46
CA GLY A 28 20.47 -8.88 -4.27
C GLY A 28 21.33 -9.34 -5.46
N LYS A 29 22.21 -10.31 -5.17
CA LYS A 29 23.09 -10.93 -6.17
C LYS A 29 22.27 -11.73 -7.18
N PHE A 30 22.69 -11.70 -8.44
CA PHE A 30 22.10 -12.54 -9.46
C PHE A 30 22.52 -14.00 -9.20
N ASP A 31 21.57 -14.90 -9.25
CA ASP A 31 21.78 -16.32 -9.04
C ASP A 31 20.95 -17.09 -10.06
N ASN A 32 21.65 -17.77 -10.99
CA ASN A 32 21.05 -18.58 -12.05
C ASN A 32 20.29 -19.80 -11.53
N LYS A 33 20.55 -20.23 -10.28
CA LYS A 33 19.90 -21.39 -9.67
C LYS A 33 18.66 -21.00 -8.85
N SER A 34 18.42 -19.70 -8.64
CA SER A 34 17.30 -19.25 -7.83
C SER A 34 16.00 -19.24 -8.63
N VAL A 35 15.01 -19.99 -8.13
CA VAL A 35 13.63 -19.96 -8.66
C VAL A 35 12.94 -18.61 -8.34
N LYS A 36 13.44 -17.87 -7.34
CA LYS A 36 12.79 -16.64 -6.86
C LYS A 36 13.28 -15.42 -7.64
N VAL A 37 12.32 -14.68 -8.19
CA VAL A 37 12.60 -13.40 -8.86
C VAL A 37 13.12 -12.38 -7.85
N ARG A 38 14.23 -11.71 -8.21
CA ARG A 38 14.82 -10.64 -7.39
C ARG A 38 13.87 -9.45 -7.24
N PRO A 39 13.73 -8.90 -6.03
CA PRO A 39 12.88 -7.74 -5.80
C PRO A 39 13.42 -6.49 -6.52
N LEU A 40 12.50 -5.61 -6.92
CA LEU A 40 12.80 -4.32 -7.52
C LEU A 40 12.68 -3.23 -6.46
N ARG A 41 13.72 -2.40 -6.34
CA ARG A 41 13.66 -1.11 -5.65
C ARG A 41 13.34 -0.04 -6.68
N VAL A 42 12.23 0.65 -6.47
CA VAL A 42 11.79 1.76 -7.30
C VAL A 42 11.85 3.03 -6.46
N THR A 43 12.60 4.02 -6.93
CA THR A 43 12.67 5.33 -6.32
C THR A 43 11.71 6.26 -7.05
N ILE A 44 10.81 6.89 -6.30
CA ILE A 44 9.78 7.80 -6.81
C ILE A 44 10.07 9.16 -6.20
N LYS A 45 10.16 10.20 -7.04
CA LYS A 45 10.47 11.57 -6.59
C LYS A 45 9.37 12.13 -5.68
N SER A 46 8.11 11.99 -6.10
CA SER A 46 6.97 12.53 -5.34
C SER A 46 6.60 11.64 -4.15
N ARG A 47 6.63 12.26 -2.96
CA ARG A 47 6.20 11.63 -1.71
C ARG A 47 4.72 11.26 -1.74
N ASP A 48 3.88 12.09 -2.37
CA ASP A 48 2.43 11.89 -2.41
C ASP A 48 2.05 10.73 -3.31
N ILE A 49 2.66 10.67 -4.50
CA ILE A 49 2.50 9.55 -5.43
C ILE A 49 2.95 8.25 -4.76
N ARG A 50 4.11 8.25 -4.11
CA ARG A 50 4.58 7.09 -3.33
C ARG A 50 3.58 6.68 -2.25
N GLY A 51 2.99 7.65 -1.54
CA GLY A 51 1.96 7.42 -0.53
C GLY A 51 0.67 6.85 -1.12
N MET A 52 0.26 7.30 -2.31
CA MET A 52 -0.89 6.76 -3.03
C MET A 52 -0.65 5.32 -3.47
N ILE A 53 0.51 5.03 -4.07
CA ILE A 53 0.89 3.68 -4.49
C ILE A 53 0.84 2.71 -3.31
N LEU A 54 1.46 3.07 -2.19
CA LEU A 54 1.47 2.21 -1.00
C LEU A 54 0.09 2.02 -0.38
N ARG A 55 -0.79 3.03 -0.45
CA ARG A 55 -2.17 2.93 0.04
C ARG A 55 -3.01 2.01 -0.81
N ASN A 56 -2.81 1.99 -2.13
CA ASN A 56 -3.61 1.19 -3.05
C ASN A 56 -2.96 -0.16 -3.41
N ALA A 57 -1.73 -0.43 -2.96
CA ALA A 57 -1.01 -1.68 -3.25
C ALA A 57 -1.80 -2.96 -2.95
N PHE A 58 -2.72 -2.92 -1.98
CA PHE A 58 -3.58 -4.07 -1.65
C PHE A 58 -4.52 -4.45 -2.81
N ARG A 59 -4.89 -3.51 -3.68
CA ARG A 59 -5.81 -3.74 -4.81
C ARG A 59 -5.24 -4.72 -5.83
N MET A 60 -3.91 -4.81 -5.95
CA MET A 60 -3.26 -5.74 -6.87
C MET A 60 -3.57 -7.20 -6.56
N LYS A 61 -3.92 -7.53 -5.30
CA LYS A 61 -4.31 -8.90 -4.93
C LYS A 61 -5.57 -9.36 -5.67
N ASN A 62 -6.43 -8.43 -6.06
CA ASN A 62 -7.68 -8.72 -6.75
C ASN A 62 -7.50 -8.80 -8.28
N ASN A 63 -6.31 -8.43 -8.80
CA ASN A 63 -6.01 -8.53 -10.22
C ASN A 63 -5.33 -9.88 -10.49
N GLU A 64 -5.90 -10.69 -11.38
CA GLU A 64 -5.40 -12.05 -11.67
C GLU A 64 -3.92 -12.06 -12.09
N GLY A 65 -3.51 -11.09 -12.93
CA GLY A 65 -2.15 -10.97 -13.45
C GLY A 65 -1.13 -10.47 -12.43
N PHE A 66 -1.56 -9.77 -11.38
CA PHE A 66 -0.67 -9.17 -10.37
C PHE A 66 -0.93 -9.65 -8.94
N SER A 67 -1.78 -10.66 -8.77
CA SER A 67 -2.19 -11.22 -7.48
C SER A 67 -1.03 -11.64 -6.58
N LYS A 68 0.06 -12.11 -7.19
CA LYS A 68 1.30 -12.55 -6.51
C LYS A 68 2.33 -11.44 -6.32
N VAL A 69 2.10 -10.24 -6.86
CA VAL A 69 3.03 -9.12 -6.73
C VAL A 69 2.77 -8.40 -5.41
N GLY A 70 3.85 -8.16 -4.65
CA GLY A 70 3.80 -7.37 -3.42
C GLY A 70 4.49 -6.03 -3.62
N ILE A 71 3.83 -4.94 -3.20
CA ILE A 71 4.45 -3.63 -3.08
C ILE A 71 4.51 -3.26 -1.60
N GLY A 72 5.70 -2.86 -1.15
CA GLY A 72 5.95 -2.49 0.23
C GLY A 72 6.89 -1.29 0.33
N ARG A 73 7.02 -0.77 1.54
CA ARG A 73 8.04 0.25 1.85
C ARG A 73 9.40 -0.42 1.91
N ASP A 74 10.41 0.27 1.41
CA ASP A 74 11.79 -0.08 1.74
C ASP A 74 12.06 0.33 3.19
N LEU A 75 12.32 -0.67 4.04
CA LEU A 75 12.55 -0.49 5.46
C LEU A 75 13.99 -0.90 5.79
N THR A 76 14.62 -0.16 6.68
CA THR A 76 15.91 -0.55 7.27
C THR A 76 15.75 -1.80 8.14
N VAL A 77 16.86 -2.47 8.48
CA VAL A 77 16.84 -3.68 9.33
C VAL A 77 16.12 -3.41 10.65
N ARG A 78 16.52 -2.35 11.36
CA ARG A 78 15.88 -1.93 12.61
C ARG A 78 14.38 -1.64 12.47
N GLN A 79 13.97 -0.99 11.37
CA GLN A 79 12.55 -0.74 11.12
C GLN A 79 11.75 -2.02 10.86
N ARG A 80 12.37 -3.04 10.26
CA ARG A 80 11.73 -4.34 10.04
C ARG A 80 11.51 -5.08 11.34
N GLU A 81 12.49 -5.06 12.23
CA GLU A 81 12.40 -5.66 13.57
C GLU A 81 11.26 -5.04 14.37
N ILE A 82 11.24 -3.69 14.46
CA ILE A 82 10.16 -2.95 15.14
C ILE A 82 8.78 -3.31 14.53
N ASN A 83 8.67 -3.31 13.19
CA ASN A 83 7.40 -3.64 12.52
C ASN A 83 6.97 -5.10 12.78
N HIS A 84 7.93 -6.01 12.86
CA HIS A 84 7.66 -7.41 13.18
C HIS A 84 7.13 -7.58 14.60
N GLU A 85 7.73 -6.91 15.59
CA GLU A 85 7.26 -6.89 16.98
C GLU A 85 5.86 -6.28 17.08
N LEU A 86 5.64 -5.12 16.47
CA LEU A 86 4.33 -4.46 16.44
C LEU A 86 3.25 -5.35 15.82
N ARG A 87 3.58 -6.16 14.81
CA ARG A 87 2.62 -7.10 14.20
C ARG A 87 2.30 -8.29 15.11
N LYS A 88 3.27 -8.79 15.87
CA LYS A 88 3.04 -9.81 16.89
C LYS A 88 2.11 -9.29 17.97
N GLU A 89 2.43 -8.12 18.53
CA GLU A 89 1.59 -7.45 19.53
C GLU A 89 0.18 -7.14 19.01
N LEU A 90 0.06 -6.69 17.75
CA LEU A 90 -1.22 -6.42 17.11
C LEU A 90 -2.08 -7.68 17.03
N THR A 91 -1.46 -8.82 16.73
CA THR A 91 -2.14 -10.11 16.68
C THR A 91 -2.67 -10.50 18.06
N ILE A 92 -1.87 -10.31 19.11
CA ILE A 92 -2.28 -10.57 20.51
C ILE A 92 -3.44 -9.65 20.90
N LYS A 93 -3.34 -8.34 20.64
CA LYS A 93 -4.41 -7.38 20.96
C LYS A 93 -5.73 -7.68 20.24
N ARG A 94 -5.67 -8.11 18.97
CA ARG A 94 -6.87 -8.51 18.22
C ARG A 94 -7.50 -9.81 18.74
N LYS A 95 -6.69 -10.72 19.28
CA LYS A 95 -7.20 -11.94 19.94
C LYS A 95 -7.85 -11.61 21.28
N ASN A 96 -7.26 -10.72 22.07
CA ASN A 96 -7.77 -10.36 23.40
C ASN A 96 -9.02 -9.47 23.33
N ASP A 97 -9.05 -8.51 22.39
CA ASP A 97 -10.16 -7.57 22.19
C ASP A 97 -10.72 -7.68 20.74
N PRO A 98 -11.45 -8.76 20.38
CA PRO A 98 -11.94 -8.97 19.01
C PRO A 98 -12.97 -7.90 18.57
N ASN A 99 -13.66 -7.27 19.52
CA ASN A 99 -14.66 -6.24 19.24
C ASN A 99 -14.04 -4.87 18.87
N ARG A 100 -12.73 -4.69 19.08
CA ARG A 100 -12.02 -3.43 18.82
C ARG A 100 -11.18 -3.54 17.55
N ASN A 101 -11.25 -2.50 16.72
CA ASN A 101 -10.39 -2.40 15.56
C ASN A 101 -9.02 -1.84 15.96
N TRP A 102 -8.00 -2.69 16.00
CA TRP A 102 -6.61 -2.29 16.26
C TRP A 102 -5.82 -2.20 14.96
N GLY A 103 -4.91 -1.23 14.86
CA GLY A 103 -3.97 -1.14 13.75
C GLY A 103 -2.66 -0.44 14.13
N ILE A 104 -1.68 -0.49 13.22
CA ILE A 104 -0.37 0.14 13.41
C ILE A 104 -0.37 1.50 12.70
N ARG A 105 0.00 2.57 13.41
CA ARG A 105 0.29 3.89 12.83
C ARG A 105 1.52 4.51 13.49
N ARG A 106 2.43 5.04 12.66
CA ARG A 106 3.66 5.73 13.11
C ARG A 106 4.39 4.94 14.20
N ASP A 107 4.62 3.66 13.92
CA ASP A 107 5.34 2.71 14.80
C ASP A 107 4.70 2.50 16.18
N LYS A 108 3.38 2.68 16.28
CA LYS A 108 2.59 2.44 17.49
C LYS A 108 1.30 1.69 17.15
N ILE A 109 0.82 0.88 18.09
CA ILE A 109 -0.52 0.27 17.99
C ILE A 109 -1.56 1.27 18.48
N VAL A 110 -2.53 1.58 17.63
CA VAL A 110 -3.61 2.53 17.89
C VAL A 110 -4.96 1.85 17.72
N LYS A 111 -5.95 2.30 18.50
CA LYS A 111 -7.35 2.00 18.24
C LYS A 111 -7.79 2.77 17.01
N GLN A 112 -8.42 2.09 16.07
CA GLN A 112 -8.99 2.71 14.88
C GLN A 112 -10.50 2.87 15.08
N PRO A 113 -11.08 4.01 14.67
CA PRO A 113 -12.53 4.13 14.63
C PRO A 113 -13.09 3.02 13.71
N LYS A 114 -14.19 2.39 14.12
CA LYS A 114 -14.96 1.53 13.23
C LYS A 114 -15.45 2.43 12.10
N VAL A 115 -15.00 2.21 10.88
CA VAL A 115 -15.60 2.86 9.71
C VAL A 115 -16.94 2.15 9.52
N THR A 116 -18.00 2.66 10.17
CA THR A 116 -19.36 2.35 9.75
C THR A 116 -19.49 2.92 8.34
N ARG A 117 -19.45 2.03 7.33
CA ARG A 117 -20.05 2.38 6.04
C ARG A 117 -21.52 2.60 6.36
N THR A 118 -21.93 3.86 6.46
CA THR A 118 -23.35 4.18 6.47
C THR A 118 -23.90 3.63 5.15
N GLU A 119 -24.74 2.61 5.24
CA GLU A 119 -25.54 2.12 4.14
C GLU A 119 -26.52 3.24 3.78
N ALA A 120 -26.05 4.21 3.01
CA ALA A 120 -26.93 5.08 2.25
C ALA A 120 -27.49 4.22 1.12
N ALA A 121 -28.59 3.54 1.43
CA ALA A 121 -29.49 3.01 0.44
C ALA A 121 -29.93 4.15 -0.48
N GLY A 122 -29.82 3.94 -1.80
CA GLY A 122 -30.51 4.74 -2.79
C GLY A 122 -29.74 5.94 -3.36
N THR A 123 -29.31 5.76 -4.61
CA THR A 123 -29.04 6.82 -5.61
C THR A 123 -27.69 7.53 -5.51
N GLY A 124 -26.91 7.44 -6.60
CA GLY A 124 -25.88 8.42 -6.91
C GLY A 124 -24.45 7.98 -6.65
N MET A 125 -23.88 7.34 -7.65
CA MET A 125 -22.46 7.34 -7.96
C MET A 125 -21.82 8.73 -7.71
N THR A 126 -20.91 8.88 -6.75
CA THR A 126 -19.88 9.94 -6.78
C THR A 126 -18.60 9.48 -6.11
N THR A 127 -17.59 9.31 -6.96
CA THR A 127 -16.21 9.07 -6.56
C THR A 127 -15.55 10.43 -6.37
N ARG A 128 -14.72 10.58 -5.31
CA ARG A 128 -13.77 11.68 -5.03
C ARG A 128 -14.34 12.89 -4.26
N GLY A 129 -14.16 12.87 -2.94
CA GLY A 129 -14.17 14.08 -2.13
C GLY A 129 -12.81 14.79 -2.21
N PHE A 130 -12.68 15.75 -3.12
CA PHE A 130 -11.90 16.96 -2.89
C PHE A 130 -12.91 18.04 -2.50
N ILE A 131 -12.79 18.61 -1.31
CA ILE A 131 -13.48 19.85 -0.94
C ILE A 131 -12.49 20.97 -1.29
N VAL A 132 -12.76 21.68 -2.38
CA VAL A 132 -12.16 23.00 -2.64
C VAL A 132 -13.15 24.01 -2.08
N GLN A 133 -12.77 24.70 -1.01
CA GLN A 133 -13.47 25.91 -0.60
C GLN A 133 -13.00 27.05 -1.51
N HIS A 134 -13.95 27.69 -2.20
CA HIS A 134 -13.76 29.03 -2.74
C HIS A 134 -14.68 29.98 -1.97
N SER A 135 -14.05 31.07 -1.52
CA SER A 135 -14.55 32.39 -1.10
C SER A 135 -16.01 32.51 -0.67
#